data_AF-C3V8V3-F1
#
_entry.id   AF-C3V8V3-F1
#
_cell.length_a   1.000
_cell.length_b   1.000
_cell.length_c   1.000
_cell.angle_alpha   90.00
_cell.angle_beta   90.00
_cell.angle_gamma   90.00
#
_symmetry.space_group_name_H-M   'P 1'
#
loop_
_entity.id
_entity.type
_entity.pdbx_description
1 polymer ?
#
loop_
_entity_poly.entity_id
_entity_poly.type
_entity_poly.pdbx_seq_one_letter_code
_entity_poly.pdbx_strand_id
1 'polypeptide(L)'
;DNHLHQGNLLNIDLDRIVWRRVVDMNDRALRMITVGQGSRANGVERETGYDITVASEIMAILCLASSLTDLKERLGRMIVAYNIEGKAVTADDLEATGAMALLLKDAIKPNLVQTLENTPAFIHGGPFANIAHGCNSVLATRTALKLADYVVTEAGFGADLGAEKFFDIKCRYADLKPNAVVIVATVRALKMNGGVVKTE
;
A
#
# COMPACT_ATOMS: atom_id res chain seq x y z
N ASP A 1 12.24 -1.44 16.98
CA ASP A 1 13.47 -0.81 17.50
C ASP A 1 13.33 -0.22 18.89
N ASN A 2 12.49 0.79 19.15
CA ASN A 2 12.32 1.32 20.51
C ASN A 2 11.94 0.21 21.53
N HIS A 3 10.94 -0.63 21.19
CA HIS A 3 10.56 -1.78 22.02
C HIS A 3 11.73 -2.73 22.32
N LEU A 4 12.60 -2.99 21.33
CA LEU A 4 13.79 -3.82 21.50
C LEU A 4 14.77 -3.18 22.49
N HIS A 5 15.01 -1.88 22.34
CA HIS A 5 15.92 -1.11 23.20
C HIS A 5 15.44 -1.05 24.65
N GLN A 6 14.12 -0.96 24.87
CA GLN A 6 13.51 -0.83 26.20
C GLN A 6 13.29 -2.18 26.93
N GLY A 7 13.78 -3.29 26.37
CA GLY A 7 13.77 -4.60 27.05
C GLY A 7 13.11 -5.73 26.28
N ASN A 8 12.57 -5.48 25.08
CA ASN A 8 12.03 -6.49 24.18
C ASN A 8 11.04 -7.47 24.86
N LEU A 9 10.06 -6.94 25.60
CA LEU A 9 9.09 -7.76 26.38
C LEU A 9 8.25 -8.73 25.53
N LEU A 10 8.22 -8.54 24.20
CA LEU A 10 7.50 -9.40 23.25
C LEU A 10 8.41 -10.51 22.69
N ASN A 11 9.65 -10.60 23.16
CA ASN A 11 10.67 -11.54 22.70
C ASN A 11 10.82 -11.56 21.17
N ILE A 12 10.79 -10.39 20.52
CA ILE A 12 10.96 -10.28 19.06
C ILE A 12 12.32 -10.84 18.68
N ASP A 13 12.33 -11.74 17.71
CA ASP A 13 13.54 -12.25 17.08
C ASP A 13 14.05 -11.22 16.05
N LEU A 14 15.31 -10.79 16.21
CA LEU A 14 15.92 -9.74 15.38
C LEU A 14 16.01 -10.15 13.91
N ASP A 15 16.18 -11.44 13.65
CA ASP A 15 16.29 -12.00 12.29
C ASP A 15 14.92 -12.22 11.64
N ARG A 16 13.82 -12.02 12.39
CA ARG A 16 12.44 -12.21 11.92
C ARG A 16 11.60 -10.94 11.98
N ILE A 17 12.23 -9.78 11.91
CA ILE A 17 11.54 -8.50 11.69
C ILE A 17 11.24 -8.38 10.20
N VAL A 18 9.97 -8.55 9.83
CA VAL A 18 9.51 -8.46 8.44
C VAL A 18 9.21 -7.01 8.02
N TRP A 19 9.00 -6.13 8.98
CA TRP A 19 8.70 -4.73 8.72
C TRP A 19 9.94 -3.93 8.30
N ARG A 20 9.93 -3.47 7.04
CA ARG A 20 10.94 -2.57 6.46
C ARG A 20 10.57 -1.11 6.67
N ARG A 21 11.53 -0.21 6.44
CA ARG A 21 11.30 1.24 6.46
C ARG A 21 10.85 1.72 5.08
N VAL A 22 10.39 2.96 4.98
CA VAL A 22 10.00 3.53 3.69
C VAL A 22 10.45 4.97 3.50
N VAL A 23 10.69 5.33 2.24
CA VAL A 23 10.95 6.71 1.81
C VAL A 23 10.43 6.88 0.38
N ASP A 24 9.85 8.04 0.05
CA ASP A 24 9.35 8.32 -1.30
C ASP A 24 10.45 8.94 -2.18
N MET A 25 11.53 8.18 -2.37
CA MET A 25 12.68 8.56 -3.20
C MET A 25 13.24 7.32 -3.90
N ASN A 26 13.75 7.51 -5.11
CA ASN A 26 14.45 6.47 -5.85
C ASN A 26 15.89 6.29 -5.33
N ASP A 27 16.02 5.82 -4.08
CA ASP A 27 17.30 5.64 -3.43
C ASP A 27 17.68 4.15 -3.36
N ARG A 28 18.60 3.73 -4.24
CA ARG A 28 19.10 2.35 -4.27
C ARG A 28 20.01 2.01 -3.10
N ALA A 29 20.63 3.00 -2.44
CA ALA A 29 21.60 2.77 -1.38
C ALA A 29 20.92 2.26 -0.10
N LEU A 30 19.62 2.55 0.08
CA LEU A 30 18.85 2.15 1.26
C LEU A 30 18.23 0.75 1.15
N ARG A 31 18.44 0.02 0.04
CA ARG A 31 17.84 -1.31 -0.15
C ARG A 31 18.24 -2.32 0.93
N MET A 32 19.49 -2.27 1.37
CA MET A 32 20.07 -3.09 2.43
C MET A 32 21.01 -2.23 3.26
N ILE A 33 20.72 -2.10 4.55
CA ILE A 33 21.48 -1.28 5.49
C ILE A 33 21.56 -1.98 6.85
N THR A 34 22.55 -1.59 7.64
CA THR A 34 22.62 -1.93 9.07
C THR A 34 22.22 -0.70 9.89
N VAL A 35 21.33 -0.88 10.88
CA VAL A 35 20.85 0.19 11.77
C VAL A 35 21.24 -0.11 13.22
N GLY A 36 21.14 0.89 14.10
CA GLY A 36 21.40 0.71 15.53
C GLY A 36 22.89 0.52 15.88
N GLN A 37 23.78 0.90 14.97
CA GLN A 37 25.23 0.75 15.13
C GLN A 37 25.80 1.69 16.21
N GLY A 38 26.95 1.30 16.77
CA GLY A 38 27.73 2.11 17.70
C GLY A 38 27.42 1.79 19.16
N SER A 39 27.19 2.82 19.98
CA SER A 39 27.02 2.65 21.42
C SER A 39 25.66 2.01 21.77
N ARG A 40 25.54 1.42 22.96
CA ARG A 40 24.26 0.88 23.48
C ARG A 40 23.11 1.89 23.45
N ALA A 41 23.42 3.19 23.56
CA ALA A 41 22.41 4.25 23.48
C ALA A 41 21.75 4.37 22.10
N ASN A 42 22.38 3.84 21.04
CA ASN A 42 21.89 3.91 19.67
C ASN A 42 20.90 2.78 19.32
N GLY A 43 20.68 1.82 20.23
CA GLY A 43 19.74 0.72 20.04
C GLY A 43 20.41 -0.64 19.86
N VAL A 44 19.72 -1.51 19.13
CA VAL A 44 20.16 -2.88 18.83
C VAL A 44 20.60 -2.92 17.37
N GLU A 45 21.83 -3.36 17.12
CA GLU A 45 22.36 -3.50 15.77
C GLU A 45 21.65 -4.63 15.02
N ARG A 46 21.17 -4.33 13.80
CA ARG A 46 20.50 -5.31 12.93
C ARG A 46 20.49 -4.86 11.47
N GLU A 47 20.32 -5.82 10.57
CA GLU A 47 20.06 -5.56 9.16
C GLU A 47 18.60 -5.16 8.91
N THR A 48 18.38 -4.32 7.91
CA THR A 48 17.07 -3.89 7.42
C THR A 48 17.20 -3.26 6.04
N GLY A 49 16.14 -2.63 5.56
CA GLY A 49 16.18 -1.81 4.36
C GLY A 49 14.96 -0.90 4.25
N TYR A 50 14.99 -0.07 3.21
CA TYR A 50 13.88 0.78 2.82
C TYR A 50 13.23 0.26 1.54
N ASP A 51 11.92 0.44 1.47
CA ASP A 51 11.14 0.35 0.25
C ASP A 51 10.62 1.73 -0.14
N ILE A 52 10.18 1.89 -1.39
CA ILE A 52 9.49 3.11 -1.79
C ILE A 52 8.13 3.20 -1.08
N THR A 53 7.68 4.38 -0.66
CA THR A 53 6.48 4.55 0.18
C THR A 53 5.23 3.85 -0.35
N VAL A 54 5.01 3.86 -1.67
CA VAL A 54 3.85 3.21 -2.32
C VAL A 54 3.87 1.67 -2.24
N ALA A 55 5.01 1.07 -1.88
CA ALA A 55 5.15 -0.36 -1.61
C ALA A 55 4.73 -0.76 -0.18
N SER A 56 4.52 0.21 0.71
CA SER A 56 4.12 -0.05 2.09
C SER A 56 2.76 -0.76 2.18
N GLU A 57 2.63 -1.71 3.12
CA GLU A 57 1.33 -2.29 3.48
C GLU A 57 0.35 -1.21 3.96
N ILE A 58 0.84 -0.13 4.58
CA ILE A 58 0.01 1.03 4.97
C ILE A 58 -0.68 1.65 3.75
N MET A 59 -0.01 1.73 2.59
CA MET A 59 -0.61 2.23 1.35
C MET A 59 -1.72 1.29 0.86
N ALA A 60 -1.50 -0.03 0.90
CA ALA A 60 -2.52 -1.01 0.54
C ALA A 60 -3.74 -0.94 1.47
N ILE A 61 -3.51 -0.79 2.78
CA ILE A 61 -4.55 -0.63 3.80
C ILE A 61 -5.33 0.67 3.58
N LEU A 62 -4.65 1.80 3.34
CA LEU A 62 -5.29 3.08 3.02
C LEU A 62 -6.22 2.96 1.80
N CYS A 63 -5.80 2.18 0.80
CA CYS A 63 -6.57 1.99 -0.43
C CYS A 63 -7.75 1.02 -0.25
N LEU A 64 -7.69 0.07 0.69
CA LEU A 64 -8.78 -0.89 0.93
C LEU A 64 -9.72 -0.49 2.08
N ALA A 65 -9.34 0.47 2.91
CA ALA A 65 -10.17 0.93 4.02
C ALA A 65 -11.44 1.62 3.53
N SER A 66 -12.56 1.30 4.20
CA SER A 66 -13.89 1.85 3.96
C SER A 66 -14.27 2.98 4.92
N SER A 67 -13.50 3.16 6.01
CA SER A 67 -13.67 4.21 7.02
C SER A 67 -12.40 4.36 7.86
N LEU A 68 -12.33 5.39 8.71
CA LEU A 68 -11.23 5.56 9.66
C LEU A 68 -11.17 4.41 10.69
N THR A 69 -12.33 3.88 11.08
CA THR A 69 -12.41 2.72 11.99
C THR A 69 -11.84 1.47 11.32
N ASP A 70 -12.28 1.17 10.10
CA ASP A 70 -11.76 0.04 9.31
C ASP A 70 -10.25 0.20 9.01
N LEU A 71 -9.79 1.43 8.71
CA LEU A 71 -8.37 1.73 8.59
C LEU A 71 -7.61 1.35 9.86
N LYS A 72 -8.09 1.80 11.02
CA LYS A 72 -7.46 1.53 12.32
C LYS A 72 -7.39 0.03 12.61
N GLU A 73 -8.48 -0.70 12.39
CA GLU A 73 -8.52 -2.15 12.60
C GLU A 73 -7.55 -2.91 11.67
N ARG A 74 -7.42 -2.47 10.41
CA ARG A 74 -6.47 -3.07 9.46
C ARG A 74 -5.03 -2.80 9.85
N LEU A 75 -4.72 -1.58 10.26
CA LEU A 75 -3.38 -1.21 10.75
C LEU A 75 -2.97 -2.08 11.95
N GLY A 76 -3.89 -2.34 12.89
CA GLY A 76 -3.62 -3.17 14.06
C GLY A 76 -3.24 -4.61 13.74
N ARG A 77 -3.81 -5.18 12.67
CA ARG A 77 -3.54 -6.56 12.23
C ARG A 77 -2.23 -6.75 11.46
N MET A 78 -1.52 -5.68 11.11
CA MET A 78 -0.26 -5.79 10.38
C MET A 78 0.75 -6.58 11.20
N ILE A 79 1.36 -7.59 10.60
CA ILE A 79 2.44 -8.37 11.22
C ILE A 79 3.75 -7.63 10.98
N VAL A 80 4.45 -7.26 12.07
CA VAL A 80 5.70 -6.50 11.99
C VAL A 80 6.93 -7.34 12.24
N ALA A 81 6.79 -8.42 12.99
CA ALA A 81 7.86 -9.36 13.31
C ALA A 81 7.31 -10.72 13.77
N TYR A 82 8.20 -11.67 13.99
CA TYR A 82 7.92 -12.88 14.75
C TYR A 82 8.79 -12.93 16.00
N ASN A 83 8.26 -13.51 17.07
CA ASN A 83 9.01 -13.74 18.30
C ASN A 83 9.86 -15.02 18.21
N ILE A 84 10.70 -15.27 19.23
CA ILE A 84 11.59 -16.45 19.28
C ILE A 84 10.84 -17.79 19.26
N GLU A 85 9.55 -17.81 19.65
CA GLU A 85 8.70 -19.00 19.56
C GLU A 85 7.96 -19.12 18.21
N GLY A 86 8.21 -18.18 17.27
CA GLY A 86 7.58 -18.14 15.96
C GLY A 86 6.16 -17.56 15.95
N LYS A 87 5.69 -16.94 17.03
CA LYS A 87 4.39 -16.25 17.07
C LYS A 87 4.49 -14.89 16.38
N ALA A 88 3.45 -14.53 15.63
CA ALA A 88 3.37 -13.22 14.99
C ALA A 88 3.26 -12.12 16.06
N VAL A 89 3.99 -11.03 15.84
CA VAL A 89 3.89 -9.78 16.59
C VAL A 89 3.28 -8.73 15.67
N THR A 90 2.21 -8.11 16.13
CA THR A 90 1.41 -7.16 15.36
C THR A 90 1.71 -5.71 15.71
N ALA A 91 1.17 -4.77 14.93
CA ALA A 91 1.23 -3.35 15.27
C ALA A 91 0.44 -3.00 16.54
N ASP A 92 -0.64 -3.73 16.84
CA ASP A 92 -1.40 -3.59 18.09
C ASP A 92 -0.59 -4.04 19.31
N ASP A 93 0.18 -5.12 19.20
CA ASP A 93 1.08 -5.58 20.29
C ASP A 93 2.14 -4.53 20.64
N LEU A 94 2.49 -3.66 19.69
CA LEU A 94 3.41 -2.53 19.87
C LEU A 94 2.70 -1.20 20.20
N GLU A 95 1.37 -1.22 20.39
CA GLU A 95 0.54 -0.04 20.70
C GLU A 95 0.65 1.08 19.64
N ALA A 96 1.06 0.77 18.41
CA ALA A 96 1.34 1.77 17.37
C ALA A 96 0.08 2.23 16.62
N THR A 97 -0.98 1.44 16.65
CA THR A 97 -2.16 1.58 15.78
C THR A 97 -2.90 2.89 15.95
N GLY A 98 -3.10 3.36 17.19
CA GLY A 98 -3.78 4.63 17.46
C GLY A 98 -3.03 5.82 16.87
N ALA A 99 -1.70 5.85 17.04
CA ALA A 99 -0.84 6.90 16.50
C ALA A 99 -0.80 6.87 14.96
N MET A 100 -0.70 5.69 14.35
CA MET A 100 -0.75 5.56 12.89
C MET A 100 -2.09 6.05 12.32
N ALA A 101 -3.22 5.66 12.93
CA ALA A 101 -4.54 6.11 12.50
C ALA A 101 -4.70 7.64 12.64
N LEU A 102 -4.12 8.24 13.68
CA LEU A 102 -4.11 9.70 13.87
C LEU A 102 -3.35 10.41 12.74
N LEU A 103 -2.16 9.92 12.37
CA LEU A 103 -1.36 10.50 11.27
C LEU A 103 -2.07 10.40 9.92
N LEU A 104 -2.93 9.39 9.73
CA LEU A 104 -3.69 9.16 8.50
C LEU A 104 -5.10 9.75 8.52
N LYS A 105 -5.50 10.43 9.60
CA LYS A 105 -6.87 10.93 9.80
C LYS A 105 -7.35 11.84 8.67
N ASP A 106 -6.50 12.73 8.18
CA ASP A 106 -6.83 13.60 7.05
C ASP A 106 -6.48 12.96 5.72
N ALA A 107 -5.39 12.18 5.68
CA ALA A 107 -4.93 11.49 4.47
C ALA A 107 -5.92 10.45 3.93
N ILE A 108 -6.86 9.96 4.76
CA ILE A 108 -7.92 9.03 4.33
C ILE A 108 -9.03 9.70 3.49
N LYS A 109 -9.06 11.04 3.43
CA LYS A 109 -10.08 11.81 2.71
C LYS A 109 -9.72 11.89 1.22
N PRO A 110 -10.61 11.47 0.28
CA PRO A 110 -10.37 11.62 -1.16
C PRO A 110 -10.10 13.06 -1.59
N ASN A 111 -9.08 13.27 -2.42
CA ASN A 111 -8.73 14.60 -2.93
C ASN A 111 -9.50 14.89 -4.22
N LEU A 112 -10.34 15.92 -4.21
CA LEU A 112 -11.06 16.37 -5.39
C LEU A 112 -10.20 17.34 -6.21
N VAL A 113 -10.09 17.06 -7.50
CA VAL A 113 -9.50 17.92 -8.52
C VAL A 113 -10.42 17.94 -9.75
N GLN A 114 -9.97 18.54 -10.85
CA GLN A 114 -10.72 18.57 -12.10
C GLN A 114 -9.82 18.32 -13.32
N THR A 115 -10.42 17.80 -14.39
CA THR A 115 -9.79 17.68 -15.72
C THR A 115 -9.70 19.05 -16.42
N LEU A 116 -9.07 19.11 -17.60
CA LEU A 116 -9.02 20.32 -18.43
C LEU A 116 -10.42 20.85 -18.80
N GLU A 117 -11.38 19.96 -19.00
CA GLU A 117 -12.79 20.29 -19.30
C GLU A 117 -13.67 20.38 -18.03
N ASN A 118 -13.07 20.61 -16.87
CA ASN A 118 -13.75 20.78 -15.57
C ASN A 118 -14.57 19.55 -15.11
N THR A 119 -14.28 18.34 -15.60
CA THR A 119 -14.89 17.11 -15.07
C THR A 119 -14.29 16.81 -13.70
N PRO A 120 -15.11 16.58 -12.65
CA PRO A 120 -14.62 16.21 -11.32
C PRO A 120 -13.80 14.93 -11.34
N ALA A 121 -12.65 14.91 -10.68
CA ALA A 121 -11.79 13.73 -10.57
C ALA A 121 -11.26 13.55 -9.14
N PHE A 122 -11.29 12.32 -8.62
CA PHE A 122 -10.65 11.99 -7.35
C PHE A 122 -9.27 11.37 -7.58
N ILE A 123 -8.25 11.92 -6.92
CA ILE A 123 -6.90 11.34 -6.86
C ILE A 123 -6.62 10.90 -5.43
N HIS A 124 -6.61 9.59 -5.17
CA HIS A 124 -6.44 9.10 -3.81
C HIS A 124 -5.94 7.64 -3.76
N GLY A 125 -4.83 7.44 -3.05
CA GLY A 125 -4.15 6.15 -2.98
C GLY A 125 -3.28 5.88 -4.20
N GLY A 126 -2.39 4.90 -4.07
CA GLY A 126 -1.50 4.48 -5.14
C GLY A 126 -0.61 3.32 -4.72
N PRO A 127 -1.17 2.13 -4.42
CA PRO A 127 -0.38 0.96 -4.08
C PRO A 127 0.21 0.36 -5.36
N PHE A 128 1.31 -0.37 -5.22
CA PHE A 128 1.84 -1.17 -6.31
C PHE A 128 0.84 -2.23 -6.82
N ALA A 129 0.95 -2.57 -8.11
CA ALA A 129 0.10 -3.56 -8.77
C ALA A 129 0.72 -4.97 -8.83
N ASN A 130 1.95 -5.15 -8.33
CA ASN A 130 2.60 -6.46 -8.21
C ASN A 130 2.43 -7.04 -6.78
N ILE A 131 3.00 -6.41 -5.77
CA ILE A 131 2.94 -6.84 -4.35
C ILE A 131 1.64 -6.44 -3.65
N ALA A 132 0.84 -5.59 -4.29
CA ALA A 132 -0.48 -5.17 -3.84
C ALA A 132 -1.45 -5.14 -5.03
N HIS A 133 -2.62 -4.52 -4.85
CA HIS A 133 -3.76 -4.60 -5.76
C HIS A 133 -3.82 -3.51 -6.84
N GLY A 134 -2.92 -2.51 -6.82
CA GLY A 134 -2.76 -1.58 -7.94
C GLY A 134 -3.96 -0.67 -8.27
N CYS A 135 -4.82 -0.35 -7.30
CA CYS A 135 -6.01 0.48 -7.53
C CYS A 135 -6.01 1.72 -6.64
N ASN A 136 -6.73 2.78 -7.05
CA ASN A 136 -7.07 3.89 -6.16
C ASN A 136 -7.98 3.42 -5.00
N SER A 137 -8.19 4.28 -4.00
CA SER A 137 -8.90 3.86 -2.79
C SER A 137 -10.38 3.50 -2.99
N VAL A 138 -10.84 2.58 -2.15
CA VAL A 138 -12.25 2.22 -1.97
C VAL A 138 -13.08 3.44 -1.60
N LEU A 139 -12.61 4.28 -0.67
CA LEU A 139 -13.30 5.51 -0.27
C LEU A 139 -13.52 6.49 -1.42
N ALA A 140 -12.53 6.70 -2.29
CA ALA A 140 -12.68 7.56 -3.46
C ALA A 140 -13.70 6.98 -4.45
N THR A 141 -13.61 5.68 -4.72
CA THR A 141 -14.51 4.98 -5.65
C THR A 141 -15.96 5.00 -5.14
N ARG A 142 -16.18 4.70 -3.85
CA ARG A 142 -17.52 4.71 -3.23
C ARG A 142 -18.10 6.12 -3.15
N THR A 143 -17.29 7.12 -2.81
CA THR A 143 -17.72 8.52 -2.80
C THR A 143 -18.16 8.96 -4.20
N ALA A 144 -17.38 8.66 -5.24
CA ALA A 144 -17.75 8.95 -6.62
C ALA A 144 -19.08 8.29 -7.02
N LEU A 145 -19.28 7.01 -6.67
CA LEU A 145 -20.51 6.26 -6.99
C LEU A 145 -21.77 6.81 -6.31
N LYS A 146 -21.61 7.64 -5.28
CA LYS A 146 -22.74 8.33 -4.62
C LYS A 146 -23.02 9.72 -5.20
N LEU A 147 -22.10 10.28 -5.98
CA LEU A 147 -22.15 11.66 -6.47
C LEU A 147 -22.34 11.78 -7.99
N ALA A 148 -22.11 10.70 -8.73
CA ALA A 148 -22.16 10.70 -10.20
C ALA A 148 -22.95 9.49 -10.73
N ASP A 149 -23.55 9.65 -11.91
CA ASP A 149 -24.25 8.58 -12.62
C ASP A 149 -23.28 7.51 -13.16
N TYR A 150 -22.06 7.94 -13.54
CA TYR A 150 -21.00 7.08 -14.04
C TYR A 150 -19.68 7.39 -13.34
N VAL A 151 -18.96 6.33 -12.98
CA VAL A 151 -17.62 6.42 -12.37
C VAL A 151 -16.66 5.59 -13.20
N VAL A 152 -15.66 6.26 -13.76
CA VAL A 152 -14.55 5.60 -14.45
C VAL A 152 -13.39 5.47 -13.45
N THR A 153 -12.83 4.28 -13.36
CA THR A 153 -11.66 3.96 -12.54
C THR A 153 -10.75 3.00 -13.32
N GLU A 154 -9.53 2.81 -12.84
CA GLU A 154 -8.52 1.99 -13.49
C GLU A 154 -7.74 1.16 -12.48
N ALA A 155 -6.98 0.19 -12.99
CA ALA A 155 -6.05 -0.62 -12.23
C ALA A 155 -4.72 -0.70 -12.98
N GLY A 156 -3.60 -0.74 -12.25
CA GLY A 156 -2.26 -0.72 -12.82
C GLY A 156 -1.88 -2.03 -13.54
N PHE A 157 -0.94 -1.93 -14.49
CA PHE A 157 -0.54 -3.01 -15.41
C PHE A 157 -1.66 -3.48 -16.35
N GLY A 158 -1.53 -4.70 -16.91
CA GLY A 158 -2.52 -5.31 -17.78
C GLY A 158 -3.69 -5.94 -17.02
N ALA A 159 -4.66 -6.46 -17.75
CA ALA A 159 -5.83 -7.11 -17.18
C ALA A 159 -5.51 -8.41 -16.42
N ASP A 160 -4.38 -9.04 -16.74
CA ASP A 160 -3.81 -10.22 -16.09
C ASP A 160 -3.33 -9.95 -14.64
N LEU A 161 -3.06 -8.70 -14.28
CA LEU A 161 -2.67 -8.30 -12.92
C LEU A 161 -3.64 -7.30 -12.32
N GLY A 162 -3.81 -6.14 -12.95
CA GLY A 162 -4.60 -5.04 -12.41
C GLY A 162 -6.08 -5.37 -12.34
N ALA A 163 -6.65 -5.81 -13.47
CA ALA A 163 -8.08 -6.11 -13.52
C ALA A 163 -8.43 -7.31 -12.65
N GLU A 164 -7.66 -8.41 -12.70
CA GLU A 164 -7.82 -9.57 -11.81
C GLU A 164 -7.87 -9.12 -10.34
N LYS A 165 -6.87 -8.37 -9.86
CA LYS A 165 -6.85 -7.89 -8.47
C LYS A 165 -7.96 -6.89 -8.17
N PHE A 166 -8.38 -6.07 -9.13
CA PHE A 166 -9.53 -5.20 -8.97
C PHE A 166 -10.80 -6.02 -8.70
N PHE A 167 -11.06 -7.07 -9.49
CA PHE A 167 -12.24 -7.93 -9.32
C PHE A 167 -12.15 -8.83 -8.09
N ASP A 168 -11.02 -9.51 -7.88
CA ASP A 168 -10.89 -10.54 -6.87
C ASP A 168 -10.51 -10.02 -5.47
N ILE A 169 -9.94 -8.81 -5.40
CA ILE A 169 -9.60 -8.14 -4.13
C ILE A 169 -10.52 -6.94 -3.91
N LYS A 170 -10.38 -5.86 -4.69
CA LYS A 170 -11.04 -4.59 -4.40
C LYS A 170 -12.57 -4.71 -4.43
N CYS A 171 -13.14 -5.30 -5.47
CA CYS A 171 -14.59 -5.49 -5.58
C CYS A 171 -15.15 -6.36 -4.46
N ARG A 172 -14.44 -7.43 -4.09
CA ARG A 172 -14.84 -8.33 -2.99
C ARG A 172 -14.84 -7.62 -1.64
N TYR A 173 -13.81 -6.83 -1.33
CA TYR A 173 -13.73 -6.08 -0.08
C TYR A 173 -14.70 -4.89 -0.01
N ALA A 174 -15.01 -4.26 -1.14
CA ALA A 174 -15.78 -3.02 -1.18
C ALA A 174 -17.23 -3.20 -1.63
N ASP A 175 -17.65 -4.42 -1.96
CA ASP A 175 -18.95 -4.78 -2.57
C ASP A 175 -19.25 -3.94 -3.82
N LEU A 176 -18.27 -3.87 -4.74
CA LEU A 176 -18.39 -3.16 -6.00
C LEU A 176 -18.76 -4.12 -7.13
N LYS A 177 -19.70 -3.71 -7.99
CA LYS A 177 -20.17 -4.47 -9.14
C LYS A 177 -19.96 -3.66 -10.43
N PRO A 178 -18.82 -3.84 -11.14
CA PRO A 178 -18.53 -3.09 -12.35
C PRO A 178 -19.55 -3.40 -13.45
N ASN A 179 -20.11 -2.37 -14.08
CA ASN A 179 -21.13 -2.51 -15.13
C ASN A 179 -20.52 -2.72 -16.53
N ALA A 180 -19.30 -2.26 -16.74
CA ALA A 180 -18.57 -2.36 -18.00
C ALA A 180 -17.06 -2.37 -17.75
N VAL A 181 -16.30 -2.87 -18.72
CA VAL A 181 -14.84 -2.91 -18.72
C VAL A 181 -14.35 -2.37 -20.04
N VAL A 182 -13.34 -1.48 -20.01
CA VAL A 182 -12.65 -0.98 -21.19
C VAL A 182 -11.23 -1.51 -21.17
N ILE A 183 -10.85 -2.28 -22.20
CA ILE A 183 -9.48 -2.79 -22.37
C ILE A 183 -8.77 -1.89 -23.38
N VAL A 184 -7.80 -1.12 -22.90
CA VAL A 184 -7.01 -0.22 -23.75
C VAL A 184 -5.98 -1.05 -24.53
N ALA A 185 -5.91 -0.84 -25.84
CA ALA A 185 -4.90 -1.43 -26.71
C ALA A 185 -4.42 -0.41 -27.74
N THR A 186 -3.18 -0.59 -28.23
CA THR A 186 -2.64 0.22 -29.33
C THR A 186 -2.07 -0.67 -30.42
N VAL A 187 -2.17 -0.24 -31.68
CA VAL A 187 -1.63 -0.97 -32.83
C VAL A 187 -0.13 -1.25 -32.66
N ARG A 188 0.62 -0.29 -32.11
CA ARG A 188 2.06 -0.46 -31.83
C ARG A 188 2.32 -1.55 -30.78
N ALA A 189 1.58 -1.53 -29.66
CA ALA A 189 1.72 -2.55 -28.63
C ALA A 189 1.40 -3.95 -29.15
N LEU A 190 0.36 -4.10 -29.98
CA LEU A 190 -0.01 -5.40 -30.58
C LEU A 190 1.07 -5.91 -31.54
N LYS A 191 1.62 -5.04 -32.41
CA LYS A 191 2.74 -5.39 -33.29
C LYS A 191 3.99 -5.81 -32.51
N MET A 192 4.29 -5.12 -31.41
CA MET A 192 5.41 -5.48 -30.53
C MET A 192 5.23 -6.86 -29.90
N ASN A 193 4.03 -7.17 -29.41
CA ASN A 193 3.71 -8.51 -28.91
C ASN A 193 3.74 -9.58 -30.03
N GLY A 194 3.53 -9.17 -31.29
CA GLY A 194 3.71 -9.99 -32.49
C GLY A 194 5.16 -10.11 -32.98
N GLY A 195 6.15 -9.58 -32.25
CA GLY A 195 7.58 -9.70 -32.56
C GLY A 195 8.20 -8.53 -33.33
N VAL A 196 7.45 -7.46 -33.62
CA VAL A 196 8.02 -6.24 -34.22
C VAL A 196 8.86 -5.51 -33.17
N VAL A 197 10.13 -5.28 -33.46
CA VAL A 197 11.04 -4.55 -32.56
C VAL A 197 10.58 -3.10 -32.38
N LYS A 198 10.74 -2.57 -31.17
CA LYS A 198 10.48 -1.16 -30.88
C LYS A 198 11.40 -0.28 -31.72
N THR A 199 10.82 0.49 -32.64
CA THR A 199 11.49 1.62 -33.29
C THR A 199 11.33 2.86 -32.40
N GLU A 200 12.27 3.81 -32.49
CA GLU A 200 12.15 5.12 -31.81
C GLU A 200 10.84 5.83 -32.14
#